data_AF-A0A7S0HTX4-F1
#
_entry.id   AF-A0A7S0HTX4-F1
#
_cell.length_a   1.000
_cell.length_b   1.000
_cell.length_c   1.000
_cell.angle_alpha   90.00
_cell.angle_beta   90.00
_cell.angle_gamma   90.00
#
_symmetry.space_group_name_H-M   'P 1'
#
loop_
_entity.id
_entity.type
_entity.pdbx_description
1 polymer ?
#
loop_
_entity_poly.entity_id
_entity_poly.type
_entity_poly.pdbx_seq_one_letter_code
_entity_poly.pdbx_strand_id
1 'polypeptide(L)'
;KVNGSGAGVALQRRPSSTQVLAMSAAAAQEPQAARTSGYPFVIVLSLADRNLNTALTHDHVAGNDFPQIRMIMSQLAHALDHLHSKERIHADFKPLNAARELTWKLIDMDVSRKFDESFGTKLPSSGYCPPEVAKVLLAATDQDTGKVDTLLLKEYTASEAYDLWSFGVVLYHLCFATPLWKTDTDDNIIFSDLHKLADASDAEPLRKVLDDALYNGVKPNAPDDLMVATALLRKLLEPDAQKRLEHFESARSFMKGVLDEPFFQGKGLDEATLAGIQEDIRKVWEEQNNETATKQAMQAALFLL
;
A
#
# COMPACT_ATOMS: atom_id res chain seq x y z
N LYS A 1 -24.53 24.16 22.51
CA LYS A 1 -25.23 23.19 21.62
C LYS A 1 -25.04 23.62 20.18
N VAL A 2 -23.98 23.14 19.54
CA VAL A 2 -23.84 23.02 18.08
C VAL A 2 -23.00 21.75 17.91
N ASN A 3 -23.64 20.65 17.52
CA ASN A 3 -22.96 19.38 17.22
C ASN A 3 -22.86 19.28 15.70
N GLY A 4 -21.64 19.21 15.18
CA GLY A 4 -21.37 18.87 13.79
C GLY A 4 -19.90 18.51 13.62
N SER A 5 -19.61 17.29 13.16
CA SER A 5 -18.49 16.99 12.26
C SER A 5 -18.45 15.50 11.88
N GLY A 6 -18.92 15.25 10.65
CA GLY A 6 -18.42 14.28 9.67
C GLY A 6 -17.87 12.94 10.15
N ALA A 7 -18.73 11.92 10.21
CA ALA A 7 -18.31 10.54 9.99
C ALA A 7 -18.07 10.35 8.49
N GLY A 8 -16.81 10.18 8.08
CA GLY A 8 -16.44 9.89 6.70
C GLY A 8 -17.01 8.55 6.23
N VAL A 9 -17.69 8.55 5.09
CA VAL A 9 -18.26 7.35 4.46
C VAL A 9 -17.13 6.59 3.74
N ALA A 10 -16.91 5.33 4.12
CA ALA A 10 -16.00 4.43 3.41
C ALA A 10 -16.64 3.92 2.11
N LEU A 11 -15.84 3.63 1.09
CA LEU A 11 -16.30 3.07 -0.19
C LEU A 11 -16.89 1.68 0.03
N GLN A 12 -18.22 1.55 -0.06
CA GLN A 12 -18.90 0.28 0.22
C GLN A 12 -18.92 -0.65 -0.99
N ARG A 13 -18.49 -1.90 -0.77
CA ARG A 13 -18.85 -3.05 -1.62
C ARG A 13 -20.21 -3.61 -1.19
N ARG A 14 -20.85 -4.36 -2.10
CA ARG A 14 -21.86 -5.39 -1.72
C ARG A 14 -21.19 -6.48 -0.85
N PRO A 15 -21.96 -7.21 -0.02
CA PRO A 15 -21.65 -7.48 1.39
C PRO A 15 -20.29 -8.15 1.65
N SER A 16 -19.73 -7.81 2.82
CA SER A 16 -18.34 -8.01 3.24
C SER A 16 -17.87 -9.48 3.37
N SER A 17 -16.54 -9.63 3.32
CA SER A 17 -15.76 -10.82 3.67
C SER A 17 -16.11 -11.45 5.05
N THR A 18 -16.68 -10.66 5.96
CA THR A 18 -17.17 -11.13 7.27
C THR A 18 -18.37 -12.08 7.15
N GLN A 19 -19.26 -11.88 6.16
CA GLN A 19 -20.33 -12.83 5.88
C GLN A 19 -19.78 -14.13 5.29
N VAL A 20 -18.71 -14.06 4.48
CA VAL A 20 -18.04 -15.25 3.92
C VAL A 20 -17.33 -16.06 5.00
N LEU A 21 -16.68 -15.41 5.97
CA LEU A 21 -16.03 -16.08 7.11
C LEU A 21 -17.06 -16.73 8.06
N ALA A 22 -18.16 -16.04 8.36
CA ALA A 22 -19.26 -16.61 9.15
C ALA A 22 -19.95 -17.78 8.43
N MET A 23 -20.11 -17.69 7.10
CA MET A 23 -20.54 -18.82 6.28
C MET A 23 -19.53 -19.96 6.27
N SER A 24 -18.21 -19.70 6.35
CA SER A 24 -17.19 -20.77 6.35
C SER A 24 -17.19 -21.60 7.64
N ALA A 25 -17.45 -20.98 8.79
CA ALA A 25 -17.53 -21.68 10.08
C ALA A 25 -18.81 -22.52 10.20
N ALA A 26 -19.94 -22.04 9.67
CA ALA A 26 -21.18 -22.80 9.58
C ALA A 26 -21.10 -23.90 8.50
N ALA A 27 -20.47 -23.60 7.36
CA ALA A 27 -20.27 -24.54 6.28
C ALA A 27 -19.43 -25.73 6.75
N ALA A 28 -18.44 -25.54 7.63
CA ALA A 28 -17.56 -26.59 8.16
C ALA A 28 -18.28 -27.84 8.70
N GLN A 29 -19.57 -27.75 9.06
CA GLN A 29 -20.40 -28.87 9.52
C GLN A 29 -21.26 -29.55 8.43
N GLU A 30 -21.40 -28.97 7.24
CA GLU A 30 -22.16 -29.57 6.14
C GLU A 30 -21.35 -30.58 5.32
N PRO A 31 -21.97 -31.65 4.79
CA PRO A 31 -21.31 -32.58 3.89
C PRO A 31 -20.76 -31.85 2.67
N GLN A 32 -19.51 -32.16 2.29
CA GLN A 32 -18.72 -31.44 1.28
C GLN A 32 -19.44 -31.24 -0.06
N ALA A 33 -20.35 -32.15 -0.43
CA ALA A 33 -21.16 -32.09 -1.65
C ALA A 33 -22.21 -30.95 -1.66
N ALA A 34 -22.70 -30.51 -0.49
CA ALA A 34 -23.66 -29.40 -0.40
C ALA A 34 -22.98 -28.04 -0.62
N ARG A 35 -21.73 -27.89 -0.15
CA ARG A 35 -20.96 -26.63 -0.23
C ARG A 35 -20.56 -26.24 -1.66
N THR A 36 -20.46 -27.20 -2.56
CA THR A 36 -20.04 -26.98 -3.95
C THR A 36 -21.21 -26.94 -4.93
N SER A 37 -22.45 -27.11 -4.45
CA SER A 37 -23.66 -27.03 -5.27
C SER A 37 -23.78 -25.62 -5.87
N GLY A 38 -23.81 -25.51 -7.20
CA GLY A 38 -23.88 -24.23 -7.91
C GLY A 38 -22.53 -23.62 -8.30
N TYR A 39 -21.40 -24.21 -7.89
CA TYR A 39 -20.06 -23.80 -8.34
C TYR A 39 -19.53 -24.79 -9.40
N PRO A 40 -19.57 -24.45 -10.70
CA PRO A 40 -19.18 -25.37 -11.76
C PRO A 40 -17.67 -25.66 -11.79
N PHE A 41 -16.86 -24.86 -11.09
CA PHE A 41 -15.41 -24.97 -11.06
C PHE A 41 -14.89 -24.87 -9.62
N VAL A 42 -13.83 -25.60 -9.32
CA VAL A 42 -13.12 -25.58 -8.04
C VAL A 42 -11.63 -25.45 -8.32
N ILE A 43 -10.95 -24.59 -7.57
CA ILE A 43 -9.49 -24.44 -7.61
C ILE A 43 -8.93 -25.14 -6.36
N VAL A 44 -8.03 -26.11 -6.57
CA VAL A 44 -7.32 -26.81 -5.50
C VAL A 44 -5.91 -26.24 -5.42
N LEU A 45 -5.54 -25.70 -4.26
CA LEU A 45 -4.26 -25.06 -4.00
C LEU A 45 -3.55 -25.74 -2.82
N SER A 46 -2.23 -25.54 -2.70
CA SER A 46 -1.49 -25.90 -1.48
C SER A 46 -2.04 -25.15 -0.27
N LEU A 47 -2.04 -25.80 0.89
CA LEU A 47 -2.48 -25.21 2.14
C LEU A 47 -1.37 -24.33 2.73
N ALA A 48 -1.63 -23.03 2.82
CA ALA A 48 -0.82 -22.09 3.59
C ALA A 48 -1.17 -22.13 5.08
N ASP A 49 -0.20 -21.85 5.96
CA ASP A 49 -0.42 -21.83 7.42
C ASP A 49 -1.05 -20.51 7.89
N ARG A 50 -0.70 -19.38 7.25
CA ARG A 50 -1.27 -18.06 7.51
C ARG A 50 -1.02 -17.08 6.36
N ASN A 51 -1.66 -15.92 6.41
CA ASN A 51 -1.32 -14.77 5.56
C ASN A 51 -0.50 -13.72 6.32
N LEU A 52 0.04 -12.74 5.58
CA LEU A 52 0.94 -11.71 6.11
C LEU A 52 0.19 -10.76 7.04
N ASN A 53 -1.12 -10.54 6.83
CA ASN A 53 -1.93 -9.76 7.77
C ASN A 53 -1.98 -10.39 9.18
N THR A 54 -2.16 -11.72 9.25
CA THR A 54 -2.08 -12.46 10.52
C THR A 54 -0.69 -12.36 11.13
N ALA A 55 0.38 -12.49 10.33
CA ALA A 55 1.75 -12.37 10.83
C ALA A 55 2.07 -10.95 11.35
N LEU A 56 1.63 -9.89 10.65
CA LEU A 56 1.75 -8.50 11.09
C LEU A 56 1.12 -8.28 12.47
N THR A 57 -0.04 -8.89 12.71
CA THR A 57 -0.81 -8.69 13.94
C THR A 57 -0.22 -9.47 15.13
N HIS A 58 0.38 -10.63 14.90
CA HIS A 58 0.71 -11.57 15.99
C HIS A 58 2.20 -11.85 16.17
N ASP A 59 3.02 -11.73 15.12
CA ASP A 59 4.39 -12.22 15.13
C ASP A 59 5.41 -11.12 15.54
N HIS A 60 4.94 -9.91 15.88
CA HIS A 60 5.76 -8.74 16.31
C HIS A 60 6.90 -8.36 15.35
N VAL A 61 6.79 -8.78 14.08
CA VAL A 61 7.81 -8.56 13.05
C VAL A 61 7.92 -7.08 12.69
N ALA A 62 6.78 -6.40 12.54
CA ALA A 62 6.73 -5.05 12.04
C ALA A 62 7.46 -4.06 12.97
N GLY A 63 8.33 -3.23 12.40
CA GLY A 63 9.15 -2.26 13.11
C GLY A 63 10.30 -2.82 13.96
N ASN A 64 10.42 -4.15 14.07
CA ASN A 64 11.36 -4.79 14.99
C ASN A 64 12.36 -5.74 14.29
N ASP A 65 11.89 -6.68 13.47
CA ASP A 65 12.75 -7.72 12.86
C ASP A 65 13.00 -7.43 11.38
N PHE A 66 13.90 -6.48 11.12
CA PHE A 66 14.30 -6.10 9.76
C PHE A 66 14.90 -7.24 8.92
N PRO A 67 15.73 -8.15 9.46
CA PRO A 67 16.11 -9.37 8.76
C PRO A 67 14.91 -10.19 8.27
N GLN A 68 13.90 -10.40 9.11
CA GLN A 68 12.68 -11.12 8.73
C GLN A 68 11.83 -10.33 7.73
N ILE A 69 11.68 -9.01 7.90
CA ILE A 69 11.00 -8.12 6.93
C ILE A 69 11.65 -8.25 5.56
N ARG A 70 12.99 -8.19 5.49
CA ARG A 70 13.75 -8.36 4.25
C ARG A 70 13.48 -9.71 3.61
N MET A 71 13.56 -10.80 4.38
CA MET A 71 13.26 -12.14 3.87
C MET A 71 11.84 -12.25 3.29
N ILE A 72 10.83 -11.76 4.03
CA ILE A 72 9.42 -11.77 3.58
C ILE A 72 9.29 -11.02 2.27
N MET A 73 9.75 -9.76 2.26
CA MET A 73 9.58 -8.88 1.11
C MET A 73 10.44 -9.29 -0.08
N SER A 74 11.60 -9.91 0.11
CA SER A 74 12.38 -10.50 -0.99
C SER A 74 11.63 -11.65 -1.67
N GLN A 75 11.01 -12.55 -0.90
CA GLN A 75 10.24 -13.66 -1.46
C GLN A 75 9.02 -13.17 -2.25
N LEU A 76 8.34 -12.13 -1.74
CA LEU A 76 7.22 -11.49 -2.41
C LEU A 76 7.65 -10.68 -3.65
N ALA A 77 8.79 -9.99 -3.60
CA ALA A 77 9.37 -9.31 -4.77
C ALA A 77 9.74 -10.30 -5.86
N HIS A 78 10.29 -11.47 -5.53
CA HIS A 78 10.54 -12.54 -6.50
C HIS A 78 9.24 -13.08 -7.12
N ALA A 79 8.15 -13.17 -6.35
CA ALA A 79 6.85 -13.57 -6.87
C ALA A 79 6.28 -12.53 -7.85
N LEU A 80 6.40 -11.23 -7.54
CA LEU A 80 6.03 -10.15 -8.45
C LEU A 80 6.90 -10.12 -9.70
N ASP A 81 8.23 -10.22 -9.55
CA ASP A 81 9.18 -10.30 -10.67
C ASP A 81 8.83 -11.45 -11.64
N HIS A 82 8.51 -12.63 -11.10
CA HIS A 82 8.05 -13.74 -11.91
C HIS A 82 6.72 -13.44 -12.61
N LEU A 83 5.77 -12.81 -11.93
CA LEU A 83 4.48 -12.44 -12.51
C LEU A 83 4.65 -11.39 -13.64
N HIS A 84 5.47 -10.37 -13.39
CA HIS A 84 5.81 -9.32 -14.36
C HIS A 84 6.53 -9.89 -15.58
N SER A 85 7.37 -10.91 -15.42
CA SER A 85 7.97 -11.66 -16.55
C SER A 85 6.95 -12.38 -17.44
N LYS A 86 5.67 -12.46 -17.02
CA LYS A 86 4.53 -12.96 -17.80
C LYS A 86 3.63 -11.83 -18.32
N GLU A 87 4.16 -10.62 -18.35
CA GLU A 87 3.50 -9.41 -18.85
C GLU A 87 2.19 -9.13 -18.13
N ARG A 88 2.18 -9.27 -16.79
CA ARG A 88 0.97 -9.18 -15.98
C ARG A 88 1.27 -8.58 -14.62
N ILE A 89 0.36 -7.74 -14.12
CA ILE A 89 0.40 -7.23 -12.75
C ILE A 89 -0.53 -8.01 -11.84
N HIS A 90 -0.28 -7.98 -10.53
CA HIS A 90 -1.18 -8.53 -9.52
C HIS A 90 -2.41 -7.62 -9.33
N ALA A 91 -2.18 -6.30 -9.26
CA ALA A 91 -3.21 -5.27 -9.05
C ALA A 91 -4.00 -5.34 -7.72
N ASP A 92 -3.53 -6.15 -6.75
CA ASP A 92 -4.09 -6.22 -5.38
C ASP A 92 -3.04 -6.80 -4.41
N PHE A 93 -1.79 -6.36 -4.57
CA PHE A 93 -0.72 -6.79 -3.68
C PHE A 93 -0.93 -6.17 -2.30
N LYS A 94 -1.20 -7.02 -1.30
CA LYS A 94 -1.51 -6.61 0.07
C LYS A 94 -1.27 -7.74 1.06
N PRO A 95 -1.26 -7.48 2.39
CA PRO A 95 -0.95 -8.50 3.39
C PRO A 95 -1.92 -9.69 3.40
N LEU A 96 -3.19 -9.51 3.04
CA LEU A 96 -4.15 -10.61 2.93
C LEU A 96 -3.85 -11.55 1.74
N ASN A 97 -3.20 -11.05 0.70
CA ASN A 97 -2.89 -11.78 -0.54
C ASN A 97 -1.45 -12.33 -0.56
N ALA A 98 -0.74 -12.25 0.56
CA ALA A 98 0.55 -12.87 0.78
C ALA A 98 0.39 -14.01 1.79
N ALA A 99 0.51 -15.26 1.34
CA ALA A 99 0.32 -16.45 2.15
C ALA A 99 1.64 -17.19 2.38
N ARG A 100 1.82 -17.76 3.57
CA ARG A 100 3.02 -18.52 3.93
C ARG A 100 2.74 -20.03 3.86
N GLU A 101 3.59 -20.72 3.12
CA GLU A 101 3.72 -22.18 3.18
C GLU A 101 5.11 -22.48 3.77
N LEU A 102 6.05 -22.97 2.95
CA LEU A 102 7.48 -22.97 3.28
C LEU A 102 8.14 -21.61 3.02
N THR A 103 7.61 -20.90 2.02
CA THR A 103 7.98 -19.53 1.66
C THR A 103 6.72 -18.68 1.54
N TRP A 104 6.90 -17.37 1.56
CA TRP A 104 5.84 -16.42 1.21
C TRP A 104 5.53 -16.51 -0.28
N LYS A 105 4.24 -16.53 -0.60
CA LYS A 105 3.69 -16.67 -1.95
C LYS A 105 2.55 -15.68 -2.12
N LEU A 106 2.37 -15.22 -3.35
CA LEU A 106 1.21 -14.43 -3.74
C LEU A 106 0.03 -15.33 -4.10
N ILE A 107 -1.15 -14.92 -3.68
CA ILE A 107 -2.45 -15.56 -3.92
C ILE A 107 -3.45 -14.51 -4.38
N ASP A 108 -4.64 -14.94 -4.82
CA ASP A 108 -5.73 -14.07 -5.27
C ASP A 108 -5.39 -13.22 -6.51
N MET A 109 -5.48 -13.87 -7.68
CA MET A 109 -5.21 -13.27 -8.98
C MET A 109 -6.47 -12.69 -9.65
N ASP A 110 -7.54 -12.47 -8.90
CA ASP A 110 -8.86 -12.17 -9.48
C ASP A 110 -8.94 -10.81 -10.20
N VAL A 111 -8.14 -9.84 -9.78
CA VAL A 111 -8.05 -8.51 -10.43
C VAL A 111 -6.80 -8.34 -11.29
N SER A 112 -5.97 -9.37 -11.37
CA SER A 112 -4.73 -9.33 -12.14
C SER A 112 -5.01 -9.07 -13.62
N ARG A 113 -4.15 -8.28 -14.28
CA ARG A 113 -4.31 -7.83 -15.68
C ARG A 113 -3.01 -7.93 -16.43
N LYS A 114 -3.07 -8.25 -17.73
CA LYS A 114 -1.85 -8.15 -18.55
C LYS A 114 -1.46 -6.68 -18.68
N PHE A 115 -0.19 -6.43 -18.96
CA PHE A 115 0.29 -5.09 -19.30
C PHE A 115 -0.52 -4.56 -20.47
N ASP A 116 -0.76 -3.25 -20.47
CA ASP A 116 -1.54 -2.52 -21.47
C ASP A 116 -3.02 -2.92 -21.58
N GLU A 117 -3.52 -3.85 -20.76
CA GLU A 117 -4.95 -4.12 -20.64
C GLU A 117 -5.63 -3.12 -19.69
N SER A 118 -6.80 -2.65 -20.08
CA SER A 118 -7.69 -1.90 -19.20
C SER A 118 -8.15 -2.74 -18.00
N PHE A 119 -8.37 -2.08 -16.86
CA PHE A 119 -8.98 -2.75 -15.71
C PHE A 119 -10.40 -3.21 -16.00
N GLY A 120 -10.82 -4.28 -15.32
CA GLY A 120 -12.20 -4.77 -15.41
C GLY A 120 -13.11 -4.12 -14.36
N THR A 121 -14.25 -4.75 -14.09
CA THR A 121 -15.27 -4.22 -13.18
C THR A 121 -15.06 -4.60 -11.71
N LYS A 122 -14.12 -5.50 -11.39
CA LYS A 122 -13.80 -5.83 -10.00
C LYS A 122 -12.87 -4.77 -9.43
N LEU A 123 -13.30 -4.14 -8.33
CA LEU A 123 -12.51 -3.14 -7.63
C LEU A 123 -11.27 -3.78 -6.98
N PRO A 124 -10.08 -3.17 -7.10
CA PRO A 124 -8.96 -3.48 -6.22
C PRO A 124 -9.19 -2.91 -4.80
N SER A 125 -8.34 -3.26 -3.84
CA SER A 125 -8.36 -2.64 -2.51
C SER A 125 -7.67 -1.27 -2.53
N SER A 126 -8.47 -0.21 -2.36
CA SER A 126 -8.00 1.17 -2.55
C SER A 126 -6.89 1.62 -1.59
N GLY A 127 -6.71 0.94 -0.44
CA GLY A 127 -5.59 1.12 0.50
C GLY A 127 -4.20 0.86 -0.08
N TYR A 128 -4.12 0.08 -1.16
CA TYR A 128 -2.86 -0.30 -1.78
C TYR A 128 -2.74 0.20 -3.23
N CYS A 129 -3.77 0.90 -3.73
CA CYS A 129 -3.75 1.48 -5.08
C CYS A 129 -2.77 2.66 -5.17
N PRO A 130 -2.13 2.85 -6.33
CA PRO A 130 -1.31 4.02 -6.59
C PRO A 130 -2.14 5.28 -6.93
N PRO A 131 -1.52 6.49 -6.89
CA PRO A 131 -2.18 7.77 -7.17
C PRO A 131 -2.92 7.81 -8.51
N GLU A 132 -2.33 7.26 -9.57
CA GLU A 132 -2.91 7.22 -10.91
C GLU A 132 -4.21 6.41 -10.97
N VAL A 133 -4.35 5.38 -10.11
CA VAL A 133 -5.59 4.59 -9.98
C VAL A 133 -6.57 5.29 -9.04
N ALA A 134 -6.08 5.95 -8.00
CA ALA A 134 -6.90 6.76 -7.12
C ALA A 134 -7.61 7.89 -7.89
N LYS A 135 -6.95 8.51 -8.89
CA LYS A 135 -7.58 9.47 -9.82
C LYS A 135 -8.77 8.87 -10.56
N VAL A 136 -8.61 7.66 -11.11
CA VAL A 136 -9.68 6.94 -11.82
C VAL A 136 -10.80 6.55 -10.86
N LEU A 137 -10.47 6.03 -9.68
CA LEU A 137 -11.45 5.70 -8.64
C LEU A 137 -12.24 6.93 -8.20
N LEU A 138 -11.58 8.06 -7.99
CA LEU A 138 -12.21 9.30 -7.59
C LEU A 138 -13.17 9.81 -8.66
N ALA A 139 -12.75 9.82 -9.92
CA ALA A 139 -13.59 10.18 -11.05
C ALA A 139 -14.79 9.22 -11.23
N ALA A 140 -14.61 7.95 -10.88
CA ALA A 140 -15.65 6.93 -10.93
C ALA A 140 -16.57 6.92 -9.71
N THR A 141 -16.28 7.68 -8.65
CA THR A 141 -17.05 7.68 -7.41
C THR A 141 -18.07 8.80 -7.40
N ASP A 142 -19.34 8.45 -7.20
CA ASP A 142 -20.40 9.40 -6.92
C ASP A 142 -20.19 10.02 -5.52
N GLN A 143 -20.05 11.35 -5.47
CA GLN A 143 -19.64 12.06 -4.25
C GLN A 143 -20.72 12.06 -3.16
N ASP A 144 -22.00 11.96 -3.55
CA ASP A 144 -23.13 12.00 -2.61
C ASP A 144 -23.36 10.63 -1.97
N THR A 145 -23.14 9.56 -2.73
CA THR A 145 -23.46 8.18 -2.32
C THR A 145 -22.24 7.33 -1.98
N GLY A 146 -21.03 7.76 -2.39
CA GLY A 146 -19.79 6.99 -2.26
C GLY A 146 -19.75 5.73 -3.15
N LYS A 147 -20.67 5.60 -4.10
CA LYS A 147 -20.76 4.43 -4.98
C LYS A 147 -19.84 4.60 -6.18
N VAL A 148 -19.03 3.57 -6.45
CA VAL A 148 -18.13 3.54 -7.61
C VAL A 148 -18.83 2.97 -8.84
N ASP A 149 -18.81 3.70 -9.95
CA ASP A 149 -19.12 3.16 -11.28
C ASP A 149 -17.93 2.34 -11.79
N THR A 150 -18.00 1.03 -11.55
CA THR A 150 -16.93 0.09 -11.91
C THR A 150 -16.65 0.00 -13.43
N LEU A 151 -17.54 0.51 -14.29
CA LEU A 151 -17.30 0.54 -15.74
C LEU A 151 -16.28 1.60 -16.14
N LEU A 152 -16.06 2.60 -15.29
CA LEU A 152 -15.08 3.67 -15.49
C LEU A 152 -13.65 3.25 -15.09
N LEU A 153 -13.48 2.11 -14.41
CA LEU A 153 -12.14 1.60 -14.06
C LEU A 153 -11.30 1.26 -15.29
N LYS A 154 -11.94 0.98 -16.43
CA LYS A 154 -11.27 0.69 -17.71
C LYS A 154 -10.37 1.83 -18.22
N GLU A 155 -10.55 3.05 -17.71
CA GLU A 155 -9.72 4.22 -18.01
C GLU A 155 -8.27 4.02 -17.56
N TYR A 156 -8.02 3.19 -16.54
CA TYR A 156 -6.66 2.83 -16.15
C TYR A 156 -6.14 1.67 -17.01
N THR A 157 -4.91 1.84 -17.49
CA THR A 157 -4.15 0.84 -18.25
C THR A 157 -3.10 0.20 -17.35
N ALA A 158 -3.10 -1.12 -17.26
CA ALA A 158 -2.23 -1.86 -16.36
C ALA A 158 -0.74 -1.66 -16.67
N SER A 159 0.03 -1.31 -15.63
CA SER A 159 1.49 -1.13 -15.68
C SER A 159 2.14 -1.63 -14.39
N GLU A 160 3.38 -2.11 -14.49
CA GLU A 160 4.20 -2.58 -13.35
C GLU A 160 4.31 -1.53 -12.22
N ALA A 161 4.19 -0.24 -12.55
CA ALA A 161 4.19 0.85 -11.59
C ALA A 161 3.14 0.66 -10.47
N TYR A 162 2.03 -0.01 -10.78
CA TYR A 162 0.99 -0.36 -9.79
C TYR A 162 1.58 -1.21 -8.68
N ASP A 163 2.15 -2.36 -9.04
CA ASP A 163 2.62 -3.34 -8.07
C ASP A 163 3.84 -2.82 -7.30
N LEU A 164 4.67 -1.96 -7.91
CA LEU A 164 5.76 -1.26 -7.21
C LEU A 164 5.23 -0.37 -6.08
N TRP A 165 4.17 0.39 -6.33
CA TRP A 165 3.53 1.20 -5.29
C TRP A 165 2.93 0.34 -4.20
N SER A 166 2.10 -0.65 -4.56
CA SER A 166 1.48 -1.54 -3.59
C SER A 166 2.54 -2.28 -2.74
N PHE A 167 3.66 -2.67 -3.35
CA PHE A 167 4.81 -3.23 -2.65
C PHE A 167 5.40 -2.23 -1.65
N GLY A 168 5.56 -0.96 -2.05
CA GLY A 168 5.97 0.13 -1.16
C GLY A 168 5.03 0.32 0.03
N VAL A 169 3.70 0.29 -0.18
CA VAL A 169 2.72 0.43 0.90
C VAL A 169 2.84 -0.70 1.93
N VAL A 170 3.02 -1.95 1.48
CA VAL A 170 3.21 -3.09 2.38
C VAL A 170 4.57 -3.03 3.09
N LEU A 171 5.64 -2.66 2.39
CA LEU A 171 6.96 -2.49 2.99
C LEU A 171 6.94 -1.39 4.05
N TYR A 172 6.24 -0.28 3.79
CA TYR A 172 6.05 0.79 4.78
C TYR A 172 5.40 0.24 6.04
N HIS A 173 4.29 -0.51 5.91
CA HIS A 173 3.61 -1.07 7.07
C HIS A 173 4.52 -2.01 7.88
N LEU A 174 5.30 -2.85 7.20
CA LEU A 174 6.27 -3.72 7.86
C LEU A 174 7.38 -2.93 8.57
N CYS A 175 7.94 -1.88 7.96
CA CYS A 175 9.05 -1.14 8.54
C CYS A 175 8.63 -0.16 9.65
N PHE A 176 7.44 0.43 9.55
CA PHE A 176 6.96 1.47 10.46
C PHE A 176 5.92 0.97 11.47
N ALA A 177 5.48 -0.28 11.37
CA ALA A 177 4.47 -0.91 12.23
C ALA A 177 3.12 -0.16 12.28
N THR A 178 2.85 0.68 11.28
CA THR A 178 1.59 1.40 11.11
C THR A 178 1.20 1.38 9.63
N PRO A 179 -0.09 1.26 9.29
CA PRO A 179 -0.52 1.38 7.91
C PRO A 179 -0.32 2.83 7.41
N LEU A 180 -0.07 3.00 6.11
CA LEU A 180 0.07 4.32 5.48
C LEU A 180 -1.26 5.08 5.46
N TRP A 181 -2.35 4.33 5.24
CA TRP A 181 -3.71 4.85 5.19
C TRP A 181 -4.56 4.16 6.25
N LYS A 182 -5.57 4.87 6.77
CA LYS A 182 -6.65 4.22 7.51
C LYS A 182 -7.60 3.57 6.51
N THR A 183 -7.88 2.30 6.70
CA THR A 183 -8.80 1.55 5.84
C THR A 183 -9.96 0.95 6.61
N ASP A 184 -11.04 0.63 5.89
CA ASP A 184 -12.13 -0.20 6.40
C ASP A 184 -11.78 -1.70 6.38
N THR A 185 -12.77 -2.55 6.64
CA THR A 185 -12.61 -4.01 6.67
C THR A 185 -12.34 -4.65 5.30
N ASP A 186 -12.58 -3.92 4.21
CA ASP A 186 -12.33 -4.36 2.83
C ASP A 186 -11.03 -3.73 2.26
N ASP A 187 -10.19 -3.18 3.15
CA ASP A 187 -8.95 -2.45 2.85
C ASP A 187 -9.16 -1.19 2.00
N ASN A 188 -10.33 -0.55 2.09
CA ASN A 188 -10.60 0.68 1.36
C ASN A 188 -10.29 1.93 2.18
N ILE A 189 -9.63 2.89 1.54
CA ILE A 189 -9.39 4.20 2.14
C ILE A 189 -10.68 5.01 2.21
N ILE A 190 -10.74 5.90 3.20
CA ILE A 190 -11.83 6.86 3.31
C ILE A 190 -11.74 7.90 2.18
N PHE A 191 -12.90 8.46 1.82
CA PHE A 191 -13.01 9.37 0.67
C PHE A 191 -12.07 10.59 0.74
N SER A 192 -11.86 11.17 1.93
CA SER A 192 -10.92 12.29 2.10
C SER A 192 -9.46 11.93 1.82
N ASP A 193 -9.07 10.70 2.14
CA ASP A 193 -7.71 10.21 1.87
C ASP A 193 -7.57 9.76 0.42
N LEU A 194 -8.65 9.27 -0.21
CA LEU A 194 -8.70 9.06 -1.66
C LEU A 194 -8.42 10.35 -2.43
N HIS A 195 -9.00 11.48 -2.00
CA HIS A 195 -8.69 12.79 -2.57
C HIS A 195 -7.20 13.13 -2.46
N LYS A 196 -6.60 12.95 -1.29
CA LYS A 196 -5.15 13.21 -1.09
C LYS A 196 -4.29 12.31 -1.96
N LEU A 197 -4.65 11.03 -2.05
CA LEU A 197 -3.93 10.04 -2.87
C LEU A 197 -4.08 10.36 -4.37
N ALA A 198 -5.25 10.80 -4.81
CA ALA A 198 -5.53 11.14 -6.21
C ALA A 198 -4.88 12.47 -6.64
N ASP A 199 -4.58 13.38 -5.72
CA ASP A 199 -4.06 14.72 -6.04
C ASP A 199 -2.55 14.72 -6.38
N ALA A 200 -2.17 13.91 -7.36
CA ALA A 200 -0.81 13.88 -7.91
C ALA A 200 -0.59 14.94 -9.01
N SER A 201 -1.55 15.85 -9.23
CA SER A 201 -1.46 16.84 -10.31
C SER A 201 -0.59 18.05 -9.94
N ASP A 202 -0.35 18.31 -8.66
CA ASP A 202 0.59 19.32 -8.16
C ASP A 202 1.29 18.92 -6.85
N ALA A 203 1.45 17.61 -6.61
CA ALA A 203 2.30 16.87 -5.66
C ALA A 203 2.48 17.31 -4.18
N GLU A 204 2.21 18.54 -3.77
CA GLU A 204 2.45 19.05 -2.41
C GLU A 204 1.64 18.29 -1.34
N PRO A 205 0.32 18.02 -1.50
CA PRO A 205 -0.45 17.37 -0.44
C PRO A 205 -0.04 15.90 -0.22
N LEU A 206 0.14 15.13 -1.30
CA LEU A 206 0.54 13.73 -1.20
C LEU A 206 2.00 13.60 -0.76
N ARG A 207 2.91 14.42 -1.31
CA ARG A 207 4.31 14.42 -0.86
C ARG A 207 4.42 14.72 0.61
N LYS A 208 3.70 15.74 1.10
CA LYS A 208 3.67 16.04 2.52
C LYS A 208 3.19 14.85 3.37
N VAL A 209 2.13 14.16 2.95
CA VAL A 209 1.65 12.95 3.65
C VAL A 209 2.73 11.87 3.69
N LEU A 210 3.43 11.66 2.58
CA LEU A 210 4.51 10.67 2.50
C LEU A 210 5.73 11.09 3.33
N ASP A 211 6.12 12.36 3.31
CA ASP A 211 7.23 12.90 4.08
C ASP A 211 6.95 12.81 5.58
N ASP A 212 5.75 13.18 6.02
CA ASP A 212 5.32 13.03 7.41
C ASP A 212 5.29 11.55 7.84
N ALA A 213 4.82 10.65 6.97
CA ALA A 213 4.79 9.21 7.23
C ALA A 213 6.20 8.62 7.38
N LEU A 214 7.14 9.06 6.53
CA LEU A 214 8.51 8.56 6.47
C LEU A 214 9.46 9.27 7.44
N TYR A 215 9.05 10.39 8.05
CA TYR A 215 9.87 11.23 8.92
C TYR A 215 10.61 10.45 10.02
N ASN A 216 9.93 9.46 10.63
CA ASN A 216 10.54 8.65 11.69
C ASN A 216 11.73 7.82 11.23
N GLY A 217 11.81 7.49 9.93
CA GLY A 217 12.91 6.76 9.35
C GLY A 217 14.08 7.64 8.94
N VAL A 218 13.97 8.95 9.09
CA VAL A 218 15.02 9.90 8.70
C VAL A 218 15.43 10.84 9.84
N LYS A 219 14.76 10.82 11.00
CA LYS A 219 15.23 11.60 12.17
C LYS A 219 16.69 11.26 12.57
N PRO A 220 17.44 12.17 13.24
CA PRO A 220 18.86 11.97 13.58
C PRO A 220 19.22 10.68 14.34
N ASN A 221 18.24 10.04 15.00
CA ASN A 221 18.41 8.80 15.77
C ASN A 221 17.59 7.64 15.17
N ALA A 222 17.23 7.70 13.89
CA ALA A 222 16.57 6.61 13.20
C ALA A 222 17.51 5.38 13.15
N PRO A 223 17.00 4.15 13.38
CA PRO A 223 17.81 2.95 13.17
C PRO A 223 18.28 2.85 11.71
N ASP A 224 19.52 2.41 11.49
CA ASP A 224 20.13 2.30 10.15
C ASP A 224 19.23 1.53 9.16
N ASP A 225 18.67 0.39 9.59
CA ASP A 225 17.79 -0.43 8.77
C ASP A 225 16.51 0.33 8.34
N LEU A 226 15.95 1.16 9.23
CA LEU A 226 14.78 1.99 8.93
C LEU A 226 15.15 3.15 7.99
N MET A 227 16.36 3.69 8.13
CA MET A 227 16.91 4.75 7.27
C MET A 227 17.12 4.24 5.84
N VAL A 228 17.73 3.06 5.70
CA VAL A 228 17.90 2.38 4.41
C VAL A 228 16.56 2.00 3.80
N ALA A 229 15.60 1.50 4.60
CA ALA A 229 14.25 1.22 4.14
C ALA A 229 13.55 2.48 3.62
N THR A 230 13.72 3.61 4.30
CA THR A 230 13.12 4.89 3.90
C THR A 230 13.65 5.35 2.54
N ALA A 231 14.95 5.20 2.29
CA ALA A 231 15.54 5.53 0.99
C ALA A 231 14.86 4.76 -0.16
N LEU A 232 14.61 3.46 0.05
CA LEU A 232 13.89 2.63 -0.91
C LEU A 232 12.40 3.04 -1.03
N LEU A 233 11.74 3.30 0.10
CA LEU A 233 10.32 3.69 0.13
C LEU A 233 10.06 4.97 -0.64
N ARG A 234 10.98 5.95 -0.63
CA ARG A 234 10.85 7.17 -1.43
C ARG A 234 10.82 6.91 -2.94
N LYS A 235 11.53 5.86 -3.41
CA LYS A 235 11.50 5.44 -4.82
C LYS A 235 10.21 4.69 -5.16
N LEU A 236 9.79 3.75 -4.29
CA LEU A 236 8.57 2.94 -4.49
C LEU A 236 7.29 3.77 -4.38
N LEU A 237 7.28 4.76 -3.49
CA LEU A 237 6.15 5.66 -3.24
C LEU A 237 6.30 7.00 -3.99
N GLU A 238 7.09 7.06 -5.06
CA GLU A 238 7.10 8.20 -5.98
C GLU A 238 5.70 8.35 -6.61
N PRO A 239 5.01 9.50 -6.41
CA PRO A 239 3.64 9.67 -6.90
C PRO A 239 3.48 9.57 -8.41
N ASP A 240 4.49 10.02 -9.17
CA ASP A 240 4.49 9.90 -10.62
C ASP A 240 4.87 8.48 -11.05
N ALA A 241 3.95 7.79 -11.72
CA ALA A 241 4.15 6.39 -12.14
C ALA A 241 5.38 6.19 -13.03
N GLN A 242 5.68 7.16 -13.90
CA GLN A 242 6.82 7.05 -14.81
C GLN A 242 8.14 7.26 -14.06
N LYS A 243 8.23 8.28 -13.20
CA LYS A 243 9.41 8.50 -12.36
C LYS A 243 9.65 7.34 -11.39
N ARG A 244 8.57 6.72 -10.89
CA ARG A 244 8.63 5.51 -10.06
C ARG A 244 9.32 4.35 -10.80
N LEU A 245 9.05 4.18 -12.09
CA LEU A 245 9.71 3.16 -12.93
C LEU A 245 11.16 3.52 -13.23
N GLU A 246 11.44 4.78 -13.56
CA GLU A 246 12.79 5.30 -13.87
C GLU A 246 13.79 5.02 -12.74
N HIS A 247 13.36 5.01 -11.48
CA HIS A 247 14.21 4.63 -10.35
C HIS A 247 14.83 3.23 -10.45
N PHE A 248 14.21 2.31 -11.20
CA PHE A 248 14.62 0.91 -11.29
C PHE A 248 14.90 0.44 -12.73
N GLU A 249 14.87 1.35 -13.71
CA GLU A 249 14.95 1.02 -15.14
C GLU A 249 16.30 0.42 -15.58
N SER A 250 17.37 0.72 -14.84
CA SER A 250 18.73 0.25 -15.15
C SER A 250 18.93 -1.25 -14.90
N ALA A 251 18.01 -1.87 -14.14
CA ALA A 251 18.04 -3.29 -13.85
C ALA A 251 17.37 -4.12 -14.96
N ARG A 252 17.52 -5.45 -14.89
CA ARG A 252 16.92 -6.38 -15.86
C ARG A 252 15.39 -6.32 -15.88
N SER A 253 14.80 -6.04 -14.73
CA SER A 253 13.36 -5.82 -14.49
C SER A 253 13.24 -4.86 -13.31
N PHE A 254 12.11 -4.18 -13.17
CA PHE A 254 11.93 -3.21 -12.09
C PHE A 254 12.02 -3.87 -10.71
N MET A 255 11.41 -5.05 -10.51
CA MET A 255 11.52 -5.79 -9.24
C MET A 255 12.93 -6.31 -8.95
N LYS A 256 13.75 -6.58 -9.96
CA LYS A 256 15.19 -6.83 -9.75
C LYS A 256 15.90 -5.57 -9.29
N GLY A 257 15.60 -4.42 -9.88
CA GLY A 257 16.10 -3.13 -9.41
C GLY A 257 15.76 -2.89 -7.95
N VAL A 258 14.50 -3.15 -7.55
CA VAL A 258 14.08 -3.09 -6.14
C VAL A 258 14.92 -4.02 -5.26
N LEU A 259 15.17 -5.26 -5.69
CA LEU A 259 15.99 -6.22 -4.94
C LEU A 259 17.47 -5.85 -4.87
N ASP A 260 17.99 -5.10 -5.83
CA ASP A 260 19.40 -4.65 -5.86
C ASP A 260 19.65 -3.46 -4.91
N GLU A 261 18.59 -2.84 -4.38
CA GLU A 261 18.67 -1.71 -3.46
C GLU A 261 19.33 -2.08 -2.12
N PRO A 262 20.03 -1.14 -1.45
CA PRO A 262 20.82 -1.41 -0.25
C PRO A 262 20.04 -2.14 0.86
N PHE A 263 18.75 -1.84 0.98
CA PHE A 263 17.86 -2.49 1.95
C PHE A 263 17.92 -4.01 1.83
N PHE A 264 17.64 -4.56 0.65
CA PHE A 264 17.61 -6.02 0.43
C PHE A 264 19.00 -6.65 0.38
N GLN A 265 20.03 -5.84 0.11
CA GLN A 265 21.41 -6.28 0.11
C GLN A 265 22.05 -6.29 1.50
N GLY A 266 21.35 -5.78 2.54
CA GLY A 266 21.90 -5.62 3.89
C GLY A 266 23.09 -4.64 3.93
N LYS A 267 23.07 -3.64 3.05
CA LYS A 267 24.13 -2.64 2.89
C LYS A 267 23.67 -1.28 3.44
N GLY A 268 24.62 -0.49 3.93
CA GLY A 268 24.39 0.92 4.22
C GLY A 268 24.21 1.76 2.96
N LEU A 269 23.74 2.99 3.13
CA LEU A 269 23.62 3.97 2.04
C LEU A 269 24.99 4.54 1.67
N ASP A 270 25.16 4.91 0.39
CA ASP A 270 26.31 5.71 -0.04
C ASP A 270 26.23 7.16 0.50
N GLU A 271 27.37 7.84 0.53
CA GLU A 271 27.50 9.19 1.10
C GLU A 271 26.59 10.23 0.40
N ALA A 272 26.40 10.10 -0.92
CA ALA A 272 25.59 11.05 -1.69
C ALA A 272 24.09 10.90 -1.36
N THR A 273 23.60 9.66 -1.29
CA THR A 273 22.23 9.34 -0.89
C THR A 273 21.97 9.77 0.55
N LEU A 274 22.93 9.50 1.45
CA LEU A 274 22.85 9.91 2.85
C LEU A 274 22.77 11.44 2.98
N ALA A 275 23.61 12.18 2.24
CA ALA A 275 23.59 13.64 2.24
C ALA A 275 22.26 14.21 1.71
N GLY A 276 21.70 13.61 0.66
CA GLY A 276 20.39 13.99 0.13
C GLY A 276 19.27 13.80 1.17
N ILE A 277 19.26 12.64 1.85
CA ILE A 277 18.30 12.37 2.92
C ILE A 277 18.47 13.37 4.07
N GLN A 278 19.69 13.67 4.50
CA GLN A 278 20.00 14.66 5.54
C GLN A 278 19.47 16.06 5.21
N GLU A 279 19.59 16.49 3.96
CA GLU A 279 19.04 17.76 3.52
C GLU A 279 17.50 17.77 3.54
N ASP A 280 16.88 16.66 3.15
CA ASP A 280 15.42 16.56 3.18
C ASP A 280 14.87 16.51 4.62
N ILE A 281 15.56 15.82 5.53
CA ILE A 281 15.25 15.84 6.97
C ILE A 281 15.24 17.27 7.50
N ARG A 282 16.26 18.05 7.14
CA ARG A 282 16.41 19.43 7.59
C ARG A 282 15.21 20.26 7.17
N LYS A 283 14.74 20.11 5.93
CA LYS A 283 13.55 20.81 5.42
C LYS A 283 12.28 20.40 6.16
N VAL A 284 12.02 19.10 6.29
CA VAL A 284 10.83 18.60 7.00
C VAL A 284 10.81 19.07 8.45
N TRP A 285 11.97 19.05 9.12
CA TRP A 285 12.11 19.53 10.49
C TRP A 285 11.84 21.05 10.62
N GLU A 286 12.37 21.85 9.69
CA GLU A 286 12.11 23.30 9.63
C GLU A 286 10.62 23.62 9.42
N GLU A 287 9.95 22.88 8.53
CA GLU A 287 8.52 23.02 8.26
C GLU A 287 7.65 22.66 9.48
N GLN A 288 7.92 21.51 10.13
CA GLN A 288 7.16 21.07 11.31
C GLN A 288 7.30 22.05 12.48
N ASN A 289 8.49 22.62 12.69
CA ASN A 289 8.71 23.61 13.74
C ASN A 289 7.99 24.93 13.44
N ASN A 290 8.02 25.39 12.18
CA ASN A 290 7.29 26.60 11.77
C ASN A 290 5.77 26.43 11.90
N GLU A 291 5.22 25.27 11.53
CA GLU A 291 3.80 24.98 11.74
C GLU A 291 3.42 24.95 13.22
N THR A 292 4.26 24.34 14.05
CA THR A 292 4.04 24.25 15.50
C THR A 292 4.06 25.64 16.14
N ALA A 293 5.03 26.47 15.77
CA ALA A 293 5.11 27.86 16.23
C ALA A 293 3.88 28.68 15.78
N THR A 294 3.41 28.47 14.55
CA THR A 294 2.22 29.16 14.01
C THR A 294 0.94 28.74 14.75
N LYS A 295 0.75 27.44 15.00
CA LYS A 295 -0.39 26.92 15.76
C LYS A 295 -0.39 27.43 17.20
N GLN A 296 0.77 27.47 17.85
CA GLN A 296 0.93 28.02 19.21
C GLN A 296 0.60 29.53 19.25
N ALA A 297 1.04 30.31 18.25
CA ALA A 297 0.73 31.72 18.14
C ALA A 297 -0.78 31.98 17.92
N MET A 298 -1.44 31.20 17.05
CA MET A 298 -2.90 31.28 16.85
C MET A 298 -3.67 30.92 18.12
N GLN A 299 -3.23 29.89 18.84
CA GLN A 299 -3.87 29.46 20.08
C GLN A 299 -3.69 30.51 21.19
N ALA A 300 -2.52 31.12 21.30
CA ALA A 300 -2.27 32.24 22.23
C ALA A 300 -3.11 33.49 21.89
N ALA A 301 -3.28 33.81 20.60
CA ALA A 301 -4.14 34.91 20.16
C ALA A 301 -5.63 34.67 20.48
N LEU A 302 -6.08 33.41 20.40
CA LEU A 302 -7.44 33.02 20.80
C LEU A 302 -7.71 33.14 22.31
N PHE A 303 -6.67 33.05 23.15
CA PHE A 303 -6.77 33.25 24.60
C PHE A 303 -6.74 34.72 25.03
N LEU A 304 -6.39 35.64 24.10
CA LEU A 304 -6.33 37.08 24.33
C LEU A 304 -7.57 37.83 23.81
N LEU A 305 -8.51 37.13 23.16
CA LEU A 305 -9.83 37.61 22.72
C LEU A 305 -10.93 37.06 23.65
#